data_AF-A0AAV4WD57-F1
#
_entry.id   AF-A0AAV4WD57-F1
#
_cell.length_a   1.000
_cell.length_b   1.000
_cell.length_c   1.000
_cell.angle_alpha   90.00
_cell.angle_beta   90.00
_cell.angle_gamma   90.00
#
_symmetry.space_group_name_H-M   'P 1'
#
loop_
_entity.id
_entity.type
_entity.pdbx_description
1 polymer ?
#
loop_
_entity_poly.entity_id
_entity_poly.type
_entity_poly.pdbx_seq_one_letter_code
_entity_poly.pdbx_strand_id
1 'polypeptide(L)' 'IVGFRCPDQITGLSSKFYPFPRYPHPTDCQKLFVCVNDKPRLLNCGYGSALNLESYTCDALENVPDCNIRYKKK' A
#
# COMPACT_ATOMS: atom_id res chain seq x y z
N ILE A 1 12.84 15.12 -4.13
CA ILE A 1 12.60 13.69 -3.84
C ILE A 1 11.59 13.62 -2.70
N VAL A 2 10.36 13.17 -2.96
CA VAL A 2 9.34 13.05 -1.91
C VAL A 2 9.49 11.68 -1.26
N GLY A 3 10.29 11.63 -0.19
CA GLY A 3 10.44 10.44 0.63
C GLY A 3 9.26 10.33 1.59
N PHE A 4 8.39 9.33 1.39
CA PHE A 4 7.33 8.99 2.33
C PHE A 4 7.92 8.84 3.75
N ARG A 5 7.23 9.37 4.76
CA ARG A 5 7.60 9.24 6.18
C ARG A 5 6.46 8.56 6.92
N CYS A 6 6.81 7.68 7.85
CA CYS A 6 5.81 7.05 8.72
C CYS A 6 5.10 8.13 9.55
N PRO A 7 3.75 8.11 9.60
CA PRO A 7 3.01 9.06 10.40
C PRO A 7 3.10 8.67 11.89
N ASP A 8 3.23 9.67 12.75
CA ASP A 8 3.30 9.54 14.21
C ASP A 8 1.99 8.98 14.80
N GLN A 9 0.86 9.40 14.23
CA GLN A 9 -0.46 8.90 14.59
C GLN A 9 -0.95 7.88 13.56
N ILE A 10 -1.15 6.63 14.02
CA ILE A 10 -1.73 5.58 13.20
C ILE A 10 -3.25 5.67 13.31
N THR A 11 -3.91 6.06 12.22
CA THR A 11 -5.37 6.20 12.15
C THR A 11 -6.00 5.26 11.12
N GLY A 12 -7.31 5.04 11.25
CA GLY A 12 -8.09 4.30 10.27
C GLY A 12 -7.68 2.83 10.11
N LEU A 13 -7.71 2.35 8.87
CA LEU A 13 -7.41 0.95 8.52
C LEU A 13 -5.95 0.56 8.81
N SER A 14 -5.02 1.51 8.79
CA SER A 14 -3.61 1.27 9.12
C SER A 14 -3.42 0.75 10.54
N SER A 15 -4.27 1.19 11.49
CA SER A 15 -4.21 0.78 12.90
C SER A 15 -4.44 -0.72 13.09
N LYS A 16 -5.16 -1.37 12.17
CA LYS A 16 -5.40 -2.82 12.17
C LYS A 16 -4.11 -3.64 11.99
N PHE A 17 -3.07 -3.03 11.44
CA PHE A 17 -1.80 -3.69 11.13
C PHE A 17 -0.71 -3.41 12.18
N TYR A 18 -1.06 -2.87 13.34
CA TYR A 18 -0.11 -2.68 14.44
C TYR A 18 0.57 -4.03 14.82
N PRO A 19 1.90 -4.05 15.06
CA PRO A 19 2.84 -2.93 15.19
C PRO A 19 3.43 -2.38 13.88
N PHE A 20 3.04 -2.93 12.72
CA PHE A 20 3.60 -2.57 11.42
C PHE A 20 2.53 -1.98 10.49
N PRO A 21 2.08 -0.73 10.74
CA PRO A 21 1.00 -0.14 9.98
C PRO A 21 1.36 0.01 8.50
N ARG A 22 0.34 -0.13 7.66
CA ARG A 22 0.48 -0.15 6.20
C ARG A 22 -0.13 1.11 5.58
N TYR A 23 0.46 1.57 4.49
CA TYR A 23 0.01 2.77 3.77
C TYR A 23 0.13 2.57 2.26
N PRO A 24 -0.80 3.12 1.47
CA PRO A 24 -0.73 3.06 0.01
C PRO A 24 0.42 3.91 -0.54
N HIS A 25 1.04 3.44 -1.61
CA HIS A 25 1.99 4.26 -2.36
C HIS A 25 1.24 5.28 -3.23
N PRO A 26 1.67 6.57 -3.25
CA PRO A 26 0.88 7.65 -3.87
C PRO A 26 0.78 7.54 -5.40
N THR A 27 1.74 6.88 -6.05
CA THR A 27 1.83 6.81 -7.52
C THR A 27 1.82 5.40 -8.08
N ASP A 28 1.90 4.36 -7.25
CA ASP A 28 2.07 2.98 -7.71
C ASP A 28 1.18 2.05 -6.89
N CYS A 29 0.04 1.67 -7.45
CA CYS A 29 -0.96 0.89 -6.74
C CYS A 29 -0.55 -0.57 -6.48
N GLN A 30 0.56 -1.03 -7.07
CA GLN A 30 1.15 -2.34 -6.72
C GLN A 30 2.07 -2.25 -5.51
N LYS A 31 2.39 -1.04 -5.05
CA LYS A 31 3.31 -0.82 -3.94
C LYS A 31 2.58 -0.30 -2.71
N LEU A 32 3.13 -0.66 -1.57
CA LEU A 32 2.71 -0.17 -0.27
C LEU A 32 3.92 0.16 0.60
N PHE A 33 3.72 1.04 1.56
CA PHE A 33 4.67 1.28 2.63
C PHE A 33 4.25 0.53 3.87
N VAL A 34 5.20 -0.11 4.53
CA VAL A 34 5.02 -0.69 5.86
C VAL A 34 6.01 -0.02 6.80
N CYS A 35 5.49 0.52 7.89
CA CYS A 35 6.33 1.18 8.89
C CYS A 35 6.84 0.16 9.89
N VAL A 36 8.17 0.07 10.01
CA VAL A 36 8.85 -0.80 10.97
C VAL A 36 9.79 0.08 11.79
N ASN A 37 9.50 0.25 13.08
CA ASN A 37 10.26 1.15 13.97
C ASN A 37 10.41 2.55 13.36
N ASP A 38 9.30 3.17 12.96
CA ASP A 38 9.22 4.49 12.31
C ASP A 38 9.94 4.63 10.96
N LYS A 39 10.49 3.53 10.43
CA LYS A 39 11.16 3.51 9.13
C LYS A 39 10.24 2.89 8.07
N PRO A 40 9.90 3.64 7.01
CA PRO A 40 9.06 3.10 5.96
C PRO A 40 9.85 2.12 5.09
N ARG A 41 9.26 0.95 4.88
CA ARG A 41 9.73 -0.08 3.97
C ARG A 41 8.78 -0.14 2.78
N LEU A 42 9.33 0.01 1.58
CA LEU A 42 8.57 -0.15 0.35
C LEU A 42 8.42 -1.64 0.04
N LEU A 43 7.19 -2.12 -0.04
CA LEU A 43 6.83 -3.46 -0.45
C LEU A 43 6.07 -3.42 -1.76
N ASN A 44 6.17 -4.52 -2.52
CA ASN A 44 5.45 -4.71 -3.78
C ASN A 44 4.54 -5.93 -3.62
N CYS A 45 3.29 -5.82 -4.09
CA CYS A 45 2.30 -6.88 -4.00
C CYS A 45 2.57 -8.07 -4.94
N GLY A 46 3.46 -7.89 -5.91
CA GLY A 46 3.82 -8.92 -6.87
C GLY A 46 3.04 -8.81 -8.18
N TYR A 47 3.36 -9.71 -9.11
CA TYR A 47 2.73 -9.73 -10.43
C TYR A 47 1.25 -10.12 -10.34
N GLY A 48 0.38 -9.40 -11.06
CA GLY A 48 -1.06 -9.68 -11.07
C GLY A 48 -1.84 -9.23 -9.84
N SER A 49 -1.16 -8.60 -8.87
CA SER A 49 -1.75 -8.16 -7.61
C SER A 49 -1.50 -6.68 -7.35
N ALA A 50 -2.37 -6.07 -6.55
CA ALA A 50 -2.33 -4.67 -6.16
C ALA A 50 -2.82 -4.47 -4.72
N LEU A 51 -2.49 -3.33 -4.13
CA LEU A 51 -3.00 -2.98 -2.81
C LEU A 51 -4.50 -2.66 -2.90
N ASN A 52 -5.32 -3.43 -2.18
CA ASN A 52 -6.72 -3.12 -1.97
C ASN A 52 -6.85 -2.04 -0.88
N LEU A 53 -7.47 -0.91 -1.20
CA LEU A 53 -7.62 0.23 -0.28
C LEU A 53 -8.72 0.03 0.77
N GLU A 54 -9.56 -0.99 0.65
CA GLU A 54 -10.57 -1.32 1.66
C GLU A 54 -9.99 -2.21 2.76
N SER A 55 -9.07 -3.12 2.39
CA SER A 55 -8.45 -4.05 3.33
C SER A 55 -7.02 -3.68 3.73
N TYR A 56 -6.33 -2.82 2.96
CA TYR A 56 -4.89 -2.52 3.08
C TYR A 56 -4.03 -3.79 2.97
N THR A 57 -4.47 -4.74 2.15
CA THR A 57 -3.75 -5.97 1.80
C THR A 57 -3.54 -6.07 0.29
N CYS A 58 -2.54 -6.84 -0.11
CA CYS A 58 -2.38 -7.21 -1.51
C CYS A 58 -3.50 -8.16 -1.92
N ASP A 59 -4.13 -7.86 -3.04
CA ASP A 59 -5.26 -8.61 -3.59
C ASP A 59 -5.10 -8.68 -5.12
N ALA A 60 -5.83 -9.58 -5.76
CA ALA A 60 -5.81 -9.70 -7.21
C ALA A 60 -6.28 -8.40 -7.88
N LEU A 61 -5.71 -8.06 -9.04
CA LEU A 61 -6.12 -6.87 -9.80
C LEU A 61 -7.61 -6.85 -10.14
N GLU A 62 -8.25 -8.02 -10.24
CA GLU A 62 -9.70 -8.16 -10.45
C GLU A 62 -10.52 -7.51 -9.32
N ASN A 63 -10.00 -7.59 -8.08
CA ASN A 63 -10.62 -7.01 -6.89
C ASN A 63 -10.20 -5.55 -6.66
N VAL A 64 -9.25 -5.03 -7.45
CA VAL A 64 -8.74 -3.64 -7.35
C VAL A 64 -8.90 -2.94 -8.71
N PRO A 65 -10.14 -2.62 -9.13
CA PRO A 65 -10.44 -2.14 -10.48
C PRO A 65 -9.70 -0.84 -10.83
N ASP A 66 -9.59 0.09 -9.89
CA ASP A 66 -8.83 1.34 -10.06
C ASP A 66 -7.36 1.10 -10.42
N CYS A 67 -6.73 0.10 -9.79
CA CYS A 67 -5.36 -0.26 -10.09
C CYS A 67 -5.25 -1.05 -11.40
N ASN A 68 -6.19 -1.97 -11.67
CA ASN A 68 -6.22 -2.78 -12.88
C ASN A 68 -6.19 -1.94 -14.16
N ILE A 69 -6.95 -0.84 -14.18
CA ILE A 69 -6.96 0.09 -15.31
C ILE A 69 -5.57 0.72 -15.52
N ARG A 70 -4.87 1.09 -14.45
CA ARG A 70 -3.52 1.66 -14.52
C ARG A 70 -2.48 0.62 -14.90
N TYR A 71 -2.63 -0.62 -14.41
CA TYR A 71 -1.76 -1.74 -14.72
C TYR A 71 -1.81 -2.11 -16.20
N LYS A 72 -3.00 -2.16 -16.81
CA LYS A 72 -3.18 -2.45 -18.25
C LYS A 72 -2.71 -1.34 -19.19
N LYS A 73 -2.54 -0.11 -18.69
CA LYS A 73 -2.04 1.04 -19.46
C LYS A 73 -0.52 1.16 -19.44
N LYS A 74 0.16 0.30 -18.68
CA LYS A 74 1.62 0.27 -18.53
C LYS A 74 2.22 -0.76 -19.48
#